data_AF-A0A5J4PG15-F1
#
_entry.id   AF-A0A5J4PG15-F1
#
_cell.length_a   1.000
_cell.length_b   1.000
_cell.length_c   1.000
_cell.angle_alpha   90.00
_cell.angle_beta   90.00
_cell.angle_gamma   90.00
#
_symmetry.space_group_name_H-M   'P 1'
#
loop_
_entity.id
_entity.type
_entity.pdbx_description
1 polymer ?
#
loop_
_entity_poly.entity_id
_entity_poly.type
_entity_poly.pdbx_seq_one_letter_code
_entity_poly.pdbx_strand_id
1 'polypeptide(L)'
;MWAPDCAYKNGTYYFYFPHPSGTDWNNTWKIGIATSKKPASDFKVQGYIKGLPEFAMIDPCVFVDDDGQAYFYYGGGARCMGGKLKDSMMELDGPLQDMTGLDDFHEAAWVHKRNGTYYL
;
A
#
# COMPACT_ATOMS: atom_id res chain seq x y z
N MET A 1 10.60 -9.91 3.83
CA MET A 1 9.27 -9.46 3.38
C MET A 1 8.40 -9.45 4.62
N TRP A 2 7.73 -8.32 4.88
CA TRP A 2 6.89 -8.12 6.06
C TRP A 2 5.46 -7.78 5.66
N ALA A 3 4.58 -7.56 6.64
CA ALA A 3 3.16 -7.18 6.56
C ALA A 3 2.66 -6.78 5.16
N PRO A 4 2.32 -7.75 4.30
CA PRO A 4 1.79 -7.45 2.98
C PRO A 4 0.28 -7.23 3.06
N ASP A 5 -0.27 -6.57 2.05
CA ASP A 5 -1.71 -6.43 1.87
C ASP A 5 -2.12 -6.72 0.42
N CYS A 6 -3.39 -7.05 0.19
CA CYS A 6 -3.90 -7.43 -1.12
C CYS A 6 -5.28 -6.83 -1.42
N ALA A 7 -5.41 -6.25 -2.60
CA ALA A 7 -6.68 -5.82 -3.16
C ALA A 7 -6.99 -6.54 -4.47
N TYR A 8 -8.28 -6.76 -4.72
CA TYR A 8 -8.78 -7.26 -5.99
C TYR A 8 -9.42 -6.12 -6.79
N LYS A 9 -9.01 -5.93 -8.04
CA LYS A 9 -9.63 -4.99 -8.99
C LYS A 9 -9.60 -5.57 -10.40
N ASN A 10 -10.73 -5.49 -11.10
CA ASN A 10 -10.85 -5.85 -12.52
C ASN A 10 -10.26 -7.23 -12.90
N GLY A 11 -10.56 -8.27 -12.10
CA GLY A 11 -10.08 -9.62 -12.40
C GLY A 11 -8.65 -9.91 -11.96
N THR A 12 -8.00 -9.01 -11.23
CA THR A 12 -6.60 -9.15 -10.81
C THR A 12 -6.47 -8.93 -9.32
N TYR A 13 -5.72 -9.79 -8.65
CA TYR A 13 -5.22 -9.60 -7.29
C TYR A 13 -3.90 -8.84 -7.36
N TYR A 14 -3.80 -7.75 -6.61
CA TYR A 14 -2.60 -6.93 -6.46
C TYR A 14 -2.11 -7.10 -5.03
N PHE A 15 -0.93 -7.69 -4.87
CA PHE A 15 -0.32 -8.03 -3.59
C PHE A 15 0.86 -7.08 -3.36
N TYR A 16 0.71 -6.19 -2.39
CA TYR A 16 1.69 -5.18 -2.02
C TYR A 16 2.52 -5.70 -0.86
N PHE A 17 3.84 -5.61 -0.96
CA PHE A 17 4.72 -6.16 0.07
C PHE A 17 5.92 -5.25 0.34
N PRO A 18 6.20 -4.90 1.60
CA PRO A 18 7.40 -4.19 2.00
C PRO A 18 8.62 -5.12 1.96
N HIS A 19 9.67 -4.66 1.28
CA HIS A 19 10.96 -5.34 1.24
C HIS A 19 12.11 -4.35 1.03
N PRO A 20 13.25 -4.49 1.72
CA PRO A 20 14.43 -3.69 1.41
C PRO A 20 14.96 -4.02 0.01
N SER A 21 15.31 -2.99 -0.75
CA SER A 21 15.93 -3.11 -2.07
C SER A 21 17.45 -3.23 -2.01
N GLY A 22 18.05 -3.26 -0.82
CA GLY A 22 19.49 -3.35 -0.61
C GLY A 22 19.85 -3.87 0.79
N THR A 23 21.13 -3.80 1.14
CA THR A 23 21.65 -4.28 2.44
C THR A 23 21.63 -3.23 3.54
N ASP A 24 21.50 -1.94 3.20
CA ASP A 24 21.25 -0.89 4.18
C ASP A 24 19.80 -0.98 4.65
N TRP A 25 19.62 -1.81 5.68
CA TRP A 25 18.31 -2.24 6.17
C TRP A 25 17.39 -1.10 6.55
N ASN A 26 17.93 0.01 7.08
CA ASN A 26 17.11 1.11 7.57
C ASN A 26 16.76 2.13 6.49
N ASN A 27 17.46 2.12 5.36
CA ASN A 27 17.32 3.15 4.32
C ASN A 27 17.05 2.57 2.93
N THR A 28 16.58 1.34 2.79
CA THR A 28 16.32 0.76 1.46
C THR A 28 14.93 0.17 1.31
N TRP A 29 14.01 0.44 2.23
CA TRP A 29 12.65 -0.08 2.15
C TRP A 29 11.91 0.46 0.92
N LYS A 30 11.27 -0.47 0.20
CA LYS A 30 10.37 -0.21 -0.93
C LYS A 30 9.13 -1.08 -0.81
N ILE A 31 8.06 -0.66 -1.48
CA ILE A 31 6.81 -1.45 -1.57
C ILE A 31 6.75 -2.09 -2.95
N GLY A 32 6.99 -3.41 -2.97
CA GLY A 32 6.85 -4.24 -4.14
C GLY A 32 5.39 -4.55 -4.44
N ILE A 33 5.09 -4.84 -5.69
CA ILE A 33 3.78 -5.30 -6.15
C ILE A 33 3.95 -6.59 -6.92
N ALA A 34 3.14 -7.59 -6.59
CA ALA A 34 2.95 -8.78 -7.40
C ALA A 34 1.49 -8.90 -7.81
N THR A 35 1.23 -9.48 -8.98
CA THR A 35 -0.14 -9.66 -9.49
C THR A 35 -0.45 -11.10 -9.82
N SER A 36 -1.71 -11.48 -9.63
CA SER A 36 -2.23 -12.79 -10.03
C SER A 36 -3.68 -12.72 -10.49
N LYS A 37 -4.09 -13.67 -11.32
CA LYS A 37 -5.51 -13.95 -11.62
C LYS A 37 -6.14 -14.93 -10.62
N LYS A 38 -5.34 -15.51 -9.73
CA LYS A 38 -5.78 -16.46 -8.71
C LYS A 38 -5.53 -15.88 -7.32
N PRO A 39 -6.46 -16.07 -6.36
CA PRO A 39 -6.35 -15.47 -5.03
C PRO A 39 -5.16 -15.98 -4.19
N ALA A 40 -4.67 -17.20 -4.49
CA ALA A 40 -3.73 -17.90 -3.60
C ALA A 40 -2.44 -18.38 -4.29
N SER A 41 -2.25 -18.13 -5.59
CA SER A 41 -1.10 -18.67 -6.33
C SER A 41 -0.74 -17.82 -7.54
N ASP A 42 0.37 -18.15 -8.20
CA ASP A 42 0.81 -17.59 -9.48
C ASP A 42 1.07 -16.07 -9.48
N PHE A 43 1.37 -15.52 -8.31
CA PHE A 43 1.78 -14.13 -8.18
C PHE A 43 3.11 -13.87 -8.91
N LYS A 44 3.11 -12.89 -9.81
CA LYS A 44 4.29 -12.44 -10.53
C LYS A 44 4.65 -11.03 -10.10
N VAL A 45 5.88 -10.83 -9.66
CA VAL A 45 6.41 -9.52 -9.29
C VAL A 45 6.40 -8.59 -10.51
N GLN A 46 5.84 -7.39 -10.33
CA GLN A 46 5.75 -6.34 -11.35
C GLN A 46 6.78 -5.22 -11.15
N GLY A 47 7.38 -5.15 -9.96
CA GLY A 47 8.31 -4.09 -9.57
C GLY A 47 7.84 -3.38 -8.31
N TYR A 48 8.26 -2.13 -8.15
CA TYR A 48 7.84 -1.27 -7.04
C TYR A 48 6.74 -0.31 -7.47
N ILE A 49 5.92 0.09 -6.51
CA ILE A 49 4.96 1.18 -6.71
C ILE A 49 5.68 2.46 -7.16
N LYS A 50 5.15 3.11 -8.19
CA LYS A 50 5.70 4.36 -8.73
C LYS A 50 5.14 5.58 -8.00
N GLY A 51 5.97 6.60 -7.82
CA GLY A 51 5.59 7.86 -7.18
C GLY A 51 5.82 7.91 -5.68
N LEU A 52 6.20 6.80 -5.04
CA LEU A 52 6.71 6.84 -3.67
C LEU A 52 8.07 7.54 -3.60
N PRO A 53 8.44 8.10 -2.44
CA PRO A 53 9.80 8.54 -2.18
C PRO A 53 10.80 7.40 -2.40
N GLU A 54 12.07 7.74 -2.68
CA GLU A 54 13.13 6.76 -2.95
C GLU A 54 13.25 5.70 -1.83
N PHE A 55 13.01 6.14 -0.60
CA PHE A 55 12.91 5.29 0.58
C PHE A 55 11.47 5.35 1.10
N ALA A 56 10.76 4.25 0.93
CA ALA A 56 9.40 4.08 1.43
C ALA A 56 9.42 3.65 2.90
N MET A 57 8.27 3.83 3.58
CA MET A 57 7.98 3.17 4.84
C MET A 57 7.56 1.71 4.60
N ILE A 58 7.07 1.06 5.65
CA ILE A 58 6.59 -0.33 5.67
C ILE A 58 5.06 -0.39 5.77
N ASP A 59 4.53 -1.60 5.90
CA ASP A 59 3.13 -1.90 6.21
C ASP A 59 2.11 -1.23 5.27
N PRO A 60 2.14 -1.59 3.97
CA PRO A 60 1.15 -1.12 3.02
C PRO A 60 -0.26 -1.60 3.39
N CYS A 61 -1.24 -0.73 3.19
CA CYS A 61 -2.65 -1.06 3.11
C CYS A 61 -3.21 -0.50 1.80
N VAL A 62 -3.97 -1.32 1.08
CA VAL A 62 -4.63 -0.94 -0.17
C VAL A 62 -6.14 -1.07 -0.02
N PHE A 63 -6.84 0.01 -0.33
CA PHE A 63 -8.30 0.07 -0.22
C PHE A 63 -8.89 0.48 -1.57
N VAL A 64 -9.88 -0.25 -2.06
CA VAL A 64 -10.65 0.11 -3.26
C VAL A 64 -12.05 0.49 -2.80
N ASP A 65 -12.42 1.75 -3.00
CA ASP A 65 -13.71 2.26 -2.57
C ASP A 65 -14.84 1.84 -3.52
N ASP A 66 -16.08 2.08 -3.10
CA ASP A 66 -17.30 1.69 -3.82
C ASP A 66 -17.43 2.38 -5.20
N ASP A 67 -16.76 3.52 -5.40
CA ASP A 67 -16.71 4.24 -6.68
C ASP A 67 -15.59 3.73 -7.62
N GLY A 68 -14.81 2.73 -7.18
CA GLY A 68 -13.70 2.14 -7.91
C GLY A 68 -12.36 2.89 -7.77
N GLN A 69 -12.32 4.03 -7.07
CA GLN A 69 -11.08 4.71 -6.73
C GLN A 69 -10.29 3.84 -5.75
N ALA A 70 -9.03 3.60 -6.10
CA ALA A 70 -8.11 2.89 -5.24
C ALA A 70 -7.24 3.88 -4.45
N TYR A 71 -6.93 3.51 -3.23
CA TYR A 71 -6.12 4.26 -2.29
C TYR A 71 -5.02 3.37 -1.75
N PHE A 72 -3.85 3.96 -1.53
CA PHE A 72 -2.70 3.34 -0.92
C PHE A 72 -2.38 4.09 0.37
N TYR A 73 -2.18 3.32 1.44
CA TYR A 73 -1.73 3.76 2.74
C TYR A 73 -0.50 2.95 3.12
N TYR A 74 0.34 3.51 3.96
CA TYR A 74 1.51 2.83 4.52
C TYR A 74 2.03 3.62 5.72
N GLY A 75 2.71 2.96 6.64
CA GLY A 75 3.19 3.64 7.83
C GLY A 75 4.04 2.79 8.73
N GLY A 76 5.08 3.42 9.27
CA GLY A 76 6.00 2.86 10.25
C GLY A 76 6.84 3.98 10.85
N GLY A 77 7.38 3.76 12.05
CA GLY A 77 8.17 4.79 12.73
C GLY A 77 7.35 6.04 13.08
N ALA A 78 6.11 5.84 13.55
CA ALA A 78 5.18 6.87 13.99
C ALA A 78 4.67 7.83 12.90
N ARG A 79 4.71 7.39 11.64
CA ARG A 79 4.14 8.14 10.51
C ARG A 79 3.23 7.24 9.69
N CYS A 80 2.06 7.76 9.33
CA CYS A 80 1.15 7.15 8.38
C CYS A 80 0.90 8.14 7.24
N MET A 81 0.99 7.67 6.01
CA MET A 81 0.73 8.46 4.82
C MET A 81 -0.23 7.72 3.91
N GLY A 82 -1.04 8.46 3.16
CA GLY A 82 -2.01 7.92 2.22
C GLY A 82 -2.12 8.74 0.95
N GLY A 83 -2.53 8.11 -0.15
CA GLY A 83 -2.72 8.76 -1.43
C GLY A 83 -3.57 7.93 -2.37
N LYS A 84 -4.05 8.55 -3.45
CA LYS A 84 -4.78 7.84 -4.50
C LYS A 84 -3.82 6.98 -5.33
N LEU A 85 -4.33 5.88 -5.84
CA LEU A 85 -3.69 5.10 -6.90
C LEU A 85 -4.36 5.39 -8.24
N LYS A 86 -3.57 5.34 -9.31
CA LYS A 86 -4.09 5.25 -10.68
C LYS A 86 -4.80 3.91 -10.87
N ASP A 87 -5.59 3.79 -11.94
CA ASP A 87 -6.27 2.54 -12.30
C ASP A 87 -5.34 1.36 -12.57
N SER A 88 -4.05 1.62 -12.85
CA SER A 88 -3.03 0.58 -12.95
C SER A 88 -2.79 -0.17 -11.64
N MET A 89 -3.21 0.40 -10.50
CA MET A 89 -2.95 -0.07 -9.13
C MET A 89 -1.46 -0.06 -8.74
N MET A 90 -0.56 0.45 -9.59
CA MET A 90 0.89 0.33 -9.41
C MET A 90 1.61 1.69 -9.38
N GLU A 91 0.86 2.77 -9.37
CA GLU A 91 1.38 4.14 -9.42
C GLU A 91 0.45 5.06 -8.65
N LEU A 92 1.04 5.96 -7.86
CA LEU A 92 0.30 7.01 -7.17
C LEU A 92 -0.33 7.98 -8.17
N ASP A 93 -1.54 8.42 -7.85
CA ASP A 93 -2.27 9.46 -8.57
C ASP A 93 -2.23 10.77 -7.76
N GLY A 94 -1.08 11.44 -7.82
CA GLY A 94 -0.81 12.66 -7.07
C GLY A 94 0.04 12.43 -5.81
N PRO A 95 0.21 13.47 -4.99
CA PRO A 95 1.08 13.41 -3.81
C PRO A 95 0.44 12.60 -2.67
N LEU A 96 1.30 11.98 -1.87
CA LEU A 96 0.91 11.45 -0.56
C LEU A 96 0.55 12.58 0.40
N GLN A 97 -0.33 12.27 1.33
CA GLN A 97 -0.75 13.13 2.42
C GLN A 97 -0.46 12.44 3.75
N ASP A 98 0.00 13.19 4.75
CA ASP A 98 0.11 12.67 6.11
C ASP A 98 -1.30 12.40 6.67
N MET A 99 -1.49 11.23 7.27
CA MET A 99 -2.73 10.90 7.99
C MET A 99 -2.65 11.51 9.39
N THR A 100 -3.40 12.60 9.59
CA THR A 100 -3.40 13.37 10.83
C THR A 100 -4.47 12.88 11.82
N GLY A 101 -4.33 13.26 13.09
CA GLY A 101 -5.29 12.89 14.14
C GLY A 101 -5.05 11.51 14.76
N LEU A 102 -3.95 10.84 14.40
CA LEU A 102 -3.53 9.58 15.00
C LEU A 102 -2.71 9.88 16.27
N ASP A 103 -3.13 9.33 17.40
CA ASP A 103 -2.43 9.43 18.68
C ASP A 103 -1.62 8.15 18.93
N ASP A 104 -0.36 8.30 19.32
CA ASP A 104 0.61 7.20 19.56
C ASP A 104 0.69 6.14 18.43
N PHE A 105 0.50 6.56 17.17
CA PHE A 105 0.62 5.66 16.02
C PHE A 105 2.04 5.08 15.95
N HIS A 106 2.15 3.79 15.67
CA HIS A 106 3.43 3.11 15.45
C HIS A 106 3.58 2.65 14.00
N GLU A 107 2.75 1.69 13.58
CA GLU A 107 2.78 1.02 12.26
C GLU A 107 1.46 0.26 11.99
N ALA A 108 1.41 -0.58 10.95
CA ALA A 108 0.29 -1.48 10.64
C ALA A 108 -1.09 -0.81 10.42
N ALA A 109 -1.12 0.32 9.71
CA ALA A 109 -2.36 0.98 9.31
C ALA A 109 -3.26 0.06 8.48
N TRP A 110 -4.57 0.04 8.77
CA TRP A 110 -5.55 -0.72 7.99
C TRP A 110 -6.81 0.11 7.74
N VAL A 111 -7.08 0.45 6.48
CA VAL A 111 -8.28 1.16 6.09
C VAL A 111 -9.39 0.20 5.67
N HIS A 112 -10.59 0.39 6.22
CA HIS A 112 -11.78 -0.26 5.72
C HIS A 112 -13.02 0.64 5.86
N LYS A 113 -14.09 0.29 5.16
CA LYS A 113 -15.35 1.03 5.16
C LYS A 113 -16.49 0.16 5.66
N ARG A 114 -17.35 0.73 6.51
CA ARG A 114 -18.58 0.09 6.98
C ARG A 114 -19.68 1.14 7.10
N ASN A 115 -20.82 0.90 6.45
CA ASN A 115 -21.99 1.79 6.49
C ASN A 115 -21.66 3.26 6.15
N GLY A 116 -20.83 3.49 5.13
CA GLY A 116 -20.40 4.83 4.73
C GLY A 116 -19.37 5.50 5.64
N THR A 117 -18.97 4.85 6.74
CA THR A 117 -17.91 5.31 7.63
C THR A 117 -16.60 4.62 7.29
N TYR A 118 -15.52 5.38 7.21
CA TYR A 118 -14.17 4.88 7.01
C TYR A 118 -13.48 4.74 8.37
N TYR A 119 -12.71 3.67 8.53
CA TYR A 119 -11.96 3.34 9.72
C TYR A 119 -10.51 3.21 9.32
N LEU A 120 -9.63 3.88 10.06
CA LEU A 120 -8.18 3.83 9.97
C LEU A 120 -7.63 3.70 11.39
#